data_AF-A0A0F2DXD6-F1
#
_entry.id   AF-A0A0F2DXD6-F1
#
_cell.length_a   1.000
_cell.length_b   1.000
_cell.length_c   1.000
_cell.angle_alpha   90.00
_cell.angle_beta   90.00
_cell.angle_gamma   90.00
#
_symmetry.space_group_name_H-M   'P 1'
#
loop_
_entity.id
_entity.type
_entity.pdbx_description
1 polymer ?
#
loop_
_entity_poly.entity_id
_entity_poly.type
_entity_poly.pdbx_seq_one_letter_code
_entity_poly.pdbx_strand_id
1 'polypeptide(L)'
;MSKMKQLNDLLNEMKESAKCQLRIIEEFQELLSKENTSSSHEKVMEEPRHVTLEELRGVLATKASEGFKNEIRALLKAYGADSLSKLDPKNYSALMEEAGGIGID
;
A
#
# COMPACT_ATOMS: atom_id res chain seq x y z
N MET A 1 43.00 -0.30 -25.09
CA MET A 1 42.82 -0.55 -23.65
C MET A 1 42.82 -2.06 -23.41
N SER A 2 43.43 -2.56 -22.34
CA SER A 2 43.45 -4.00 -22.04
C SER A 2 42.03 -4.49 -21.71
N LYS A 3 41.66 -5.70 -22.13
CA LYS A 3 40.36 -6.33 -21.83
C LYS A 3 40.03 -6.33 -20.32
N MET A 4 41.06 -6.47 -19.49
CA MET A 4 40.94 -6.42 -18.02
C MET A 4 40.46 -5.06 -17.51
N LYS A 5 40.87 -3.98 -18.18
CA LYS A 5 40.41 -2.63 -17.85
C LYS A 5 38.93 -2.46 -18.20
N GLN A 6 38.52 -2.93 -19.37
CA GLN A 6 37.11 -2.86 -19.80
C GLN A 6 36.19 -3.65 -18.87
N LEU A 7 36.63 -4.81 -18.39
CA LEU A 7 35.86 -5.62 -17.43
C LEU A 7 35.69 -4.91 -16.08
N ASN A 8 36.76 -4.26 -15.59
CA ASN A 8 36.69 -3.46 -14.37
C ASN A 8 35.80 -2.22 -14.52
N ASP A 9 35.89 -1.54 -15.65
CA ASP A 9 35.04 -0.38 -15.95
C ASP A 9 33.55 -0.80 -15.92
N LEU A 10 33.21 -1.92 -16.56
CA LEU A 10 31.84 -2.46 -16.57
C LEU A 10 31.35 -2.91 -15.18
N LEU A 11 32.22 -3.56 -14.39
CA LEU A 11 31.91 -3.91 -13.00
C LEU A 11 31.61 -2.68 -12.15
N ASN A 12 32.36 -1.60 -12.38
CA ASN A 12 32.19 -0.36 -11.63
C ASN A 12 30.88 0.34 -12.03
N GLU A 13 30.56 0.38 -13.33
CA GLU A 13 29.27 0.89 -13.81
C GLU A 13 28.08 0.10 -13.24
N MET A 14 28.18 -1.23 -13.20
CA MET A 14 27.13 -2.08 -12.60
C MET A 14 26.96 -1.78 -11.11
N LYS A 15 28.06 -1.54 -10.38
CA LYS A 15 28.04 -1.17 -8.97
C LYS A 15 27.41 0.20 -8.74
N GLU A 16 27.74 1.18 -9.57
CA GLU A 16 27.14 2.52 -9.49
C GLU A 16 25.65 2.51 -9.85
N SER A 17 25.26 1.69 -10.84
CA SER A 17 23.84 1.48 -11.18
C SER A 17 23.07 0.89 -10.00
N ALA A 18 23.60 -0.15 -9.35
CA ALA A 18 22.96 -0.75 -8.17
C ALA A 18 22.81 0.24 -7.01
N LYS A 19 23.82 1.08 -6.76
CA LYS A 19 23.74 2.15 -5.75
C LYS A 19 22.66 3.18 -6.10
N CYS A 20 22.55 3.55 -7.38
CA CYS A 20 21.53 4.47 -7.85
C CYS A 20 20.13 3.90 -7.62
N GLN A 21 19.93 2.62 -7.93
CA GLN A 21 18.67 1.91 -7.67
C GLN A 21 18.32 1.89 -6.17
N LEU A 22 19.30 1.60 -5.30
CA LEU A 22 19.09 1.63 -3.84
C LEU A 22 18.67 3.02 -3.36
N ARG A 23 19.32 4.08 -3.84
CA ARG A 23 18.94 5.46 -3.50
C ARG A 23 17.51 5.79 -3.91
N ILE A 24 17.10 5.39 -5.12
CA ILE A 24 15.73 5.61 -5.58
C ILE A 24 14.73 4.86 -4.69
N ILE A 25 15.05 3.62 -4.30
CA ILE A 25 14.21 2.85 -3.37
C ILE A 25 14.09 3.56 -2.02
N GLU A 26 15.19 4.06 -1.46
CA GLU A 26 15.20 4.84 -0.21
C GLU A 26 14.37 6.13 -0.34
N GLU A 27 14.51 6.89 -1.42
CA GLU A 27 13.72 8.09 -1.68
C GLU A 27 12.22 7.77 -1.80
N PHE A 28 11.85 6.68 -2.47
CA PHE A 28 10.46 6.24 -2.56
C PHE A 28 9.92 5.76 -1.21
N GLN A 29 10.72 5.07 -0.41
CA GLN A 29 10.36 4.69 0.95
C GLN A 29 10.13 5.91 1.84
N GLU A 30 10.98 6.94 1.72
CA GLU A 30 10.80 8.21 2.42
C GLU A 30 9.52 8.92 1.97
N LEU A 31 9.24 8.97 0.67
CA LEU A 31 8.01 9.58 0.15
C LEU A 31 6.75 8.86 0.64
N LEU A 32 6.73 7.53 0.59
CA LEU A 32 5.63 6.71 1.13
C LEU A 32 5.48 6.90 2.64
N SER A 33 6.60 7.01 3.37
CA SER A 33 6.58 7.29 4.81
C SER A 33 6.08 8.70 5.10
N LYS A 34 6.35 9.67 4.22
CA LYS A 34 5.98 11.08 4.40
C LYS A 34 4.53 11.35 4.02
N GLU A 35 3.98 10.63 3.05
CA GLU A 35 2.54 10.65 2.70
C GLU A 35 1.68 10.22 3.90
N ASN A 36 2.18 9.30 4.73
CA ASN A 36 1.54 8.88 5.99
C ASN A 36 1.72 9.85 7.18
N THR A 37 2.45 10.97 7.01
CA THR A 37 2.77 11.91 8.12
C THR A 37 2.08 13.28 8.03
N SER A 38 1.15 13.49 7.10
CA SER A 38 0.30 14.71 7.09
C SER A 38 -0.91 14.63 8.04
N SER A 39 -0.87 13.77 9.06
CA SER A 39 -1.79 13.87 10.19
C SER A 39 -0.98 13.89 11.48
N SER A 40 -0.61 15.10 11.89
CA SER A 40 -0.22 15.37 13.26
C SER A 40 -1.39 15.07 14.19
N HIS A 41 -1.43 13.88 14.79
CA HIS A 41 -1.76 13.77 16.21
C HIS A 41 -1.30 12.44 16.81
N GLU A 42 -0.50 12.57 17.87
CA GLU A 42 -0.29 11.65 18.99
C GLU A 42 -0.19 10.14 18.72
N LYS A 43 1.04 9.66 18.93
CA LYS A 43 1.39 8.68 19.97
C LYS A 43 0.43 7.49 20.12
N VAL A 44 0.97 6.29 19.91
CA VAL A 44 1.00 5.16 20.88
C VAL A 44 0.97 3.82 20.13
N MET A 45 1.93 2.97 20.52
CA MET A 45 1.97 1.50 20.41
C MET A 45 2.06 0.85 19.04
N GLU A 46 3.27 0.37 18.79
CA GLU A 46 3.61 -1.01 18.45
C GLU A 46 2.46 -2.05 18.59
N GLU A 47 2.38 -2.93 17.57
CA GLU A 47 1.62 -4.20 17.43
C GLU A 47 0.30 -4.18 16.64
N PRO A 48 -0.10 -5.34 16.06
CA PRO A 48 0.60 -6.20 15.11
C PRO A 48 0.10 -5.91 13.67
N ARG A 49 0.50 -6.71 12.67
CA ARG A 49 0.06 -6.60 11.26
C ARG A 49 -1.47 -6.69 11.13
N HIS A 50 -2.16 -5.58 11.32
CA HIS A 50 -3.57 -5.40 11.00
C HIS A 50 -3.63 -4.79 9.61
N VAL A 51 -4.45 -5.38 8.74
CA VAL A 51 -4.86 -4.76 7.48
C VAL A 51 -5.19 -3.30 7.79
N THR A 52 -4.41 -2.38 7.22
CA THR A 52 -4.51 -0.98 7.63
C THR A 52 -5.84 -0.45 7.12
N LEU A 53 -6.54 0.33 7.96
CA LEU A 53 -7.78 1.02 7.55
C LEU A 53 -7.60 1.84 6.27
N GLU A 54 -6.38 2.26 6.02
CA GLU A 54 -5.95 3.03 4.88
C GLU A 54 -5.96 2.20 3.58
N GLU A 55 -5.37 1.00 3.59
CA GLU A 55 -5.43 0.07 2.45
C GLU A 55 -6.88 -0.32 2.13
N LEU A 56 -7.68 -0.62 3.15
CA LEU A 56 -9.09 -0.97 2.98
C LEU A 56 -9.90 0.21 2.41
N ARG A 57 -9.62 1.44 2.87
CA ARG A 57 -10.21 2.65 2.27
C ARG A 57 -9.78 2.83 0.82
N GLY A 58 -8.52 2.56 0.49
CA GLY A 58 -7.99 2.66 -0.87
C GLY A 58 -8.67 1.68 -1.83
N VAL A 59 -8.80 0.41 -1.44
CA VAL A 59 -9.50 -0.61 -2.24
C VAL A 59 -10.96 -0.24 -2.45
N LEU A 60 -11.67 0.14 -1.39
CA LEU A 60 -13.07 0.54 -1.50
C LEU A 60 -13.26 1.84 -2.28
N ALA A 61 -12.35 2.80 -2.17
CA ALA A 61 -12.41 4.04 -2.96
C ALA A 61 -12.20 3.77 -4.45
N THR A 62 -11.29 2.86 -4.77
CA THR A 62 -11.05 2.38 -6.14
C THR A 62 -12.30 1.70 -6.69
N LYS A 63 -12.84 0.70 -5.99
CA LYS A 63 -14.07 -0.01 -6.38
C LYS A 63 -15.30 0.92 -6.46
N ALA A 64 -15.40 1.90 -5.56
CA ALA A 64 -16.44 2.92 -5.61
C ALA A 64 -16.31 3.80 -6.86
N SER A 65 -15.09 4.09 -7.30
CA SER A 65 -14.81 4.88 -8.51
C SER A 65 -15.10 4.09 -9.79
N GLU A 66 -14.92 2.76 -9.75
CA GLU A 66 -15.31 1.84 -10.82
C GLU A 66 -16.84 1.68 -10.96
N GLY A 67 -17.62 2.22 -10.02
CA GLY A 67 -19.09 2.22 -10.07
C GLY A 67 -19.76 1.25 -9.08
N PHE A 68 -18.98 0.45 -8.36
CA PHE A 68 -19.47 -0.57 -7.43
C PHE A 68 -19.87 -0.02 -6.03
N LYS A 69 -20.26 1.26 -5.95
CA LYS A 69 -20.66 1.93 -4.69
C LYS A 69 -21.81 1.23 -3.97
N ASN A 70 -22.72 0.60 -4.72
CA ASN A 70 -23.87 -0.10 -4.16
C ASN A 70 -23.46 -1.43 -3.53
N GLU A 71 -22.58 -2.19 -4.19
CA GLU A 71 -22.03 -3.45 -3.68
C GLU A 71 -21.20 -3.21 -2.42
N ILE A 72 -20.36 -2.18 -2.41
CA ILE A 72 -19.62 -1.77 -1.22
C ILE A 72 -20.54 -1.42 -0.04
N ARG A 73 -21.64 -0.68 -0.30
CA ARG A 73 -22.61 -0.38 0.76
C ARG A 73 -23.34 -1.62 1.27
N ALA A 74 -23.70 -2.53 0.36
CA ALA A 74 -24.31 -3.80 0.74
C ALA A 74 -23.36 -4.65 1.58
N LEU A 75 -22.08 -4.69 1.19
CA LEU A 75 -21.00 -5.36 1.90
C LEU A 75 -20.87 -4.80 3.33
N LEU A 76 -20.66 -3.49 3.48
CA LEU A 76 -20.55 -2.85 4.80
C LEU A 76 -21.75 -3.15 5.69
N LYS A 77 -22.96 -3.10 5.11
CA LYS A 77 -24.20 -3.41 5.83
C LYS A 77 -24.30 -4.88 6.23
N ALA A 78 -23.77 -5.81 5.43
CA ALA A 78 -23.70 -7.24 5.77
C ALA A 78 -22.82 -7.47 7.00
N TYR A 79 -21.75 -6.67 7.16
CA TYR A 79 -20.93 -6.65 8.37
C TYR A 79 -21.48 -5.75 9.49
N GLY A 80 -22.70 -5.22 9.34
CA GLY A 80 -23.39 -4.44 10.37
C GLY A 80 -22.94 -2.99 10.50
N ALA A 81 -22.25 -2.43 9.50
CA ALA A 81 -21.76 -1.06 9.53
C ALA A 81 -22.29 -0.22 8.35
N ASP A 82 -22.61 1.05 8.60
CA ASP A 82 -22.97 1.98 7.52
C ASP A 82 -21.76 2.52 6.77
N SER A 83 -20.58 2.45 7.41
CA SER A 83 -19.33 3.00 6.89
C SER A 83 -18.13 2.28 7.49
N LEU A 84 -16.99 2.33 6.80
CA LEU A 84 -15.73 1.73 7.28
C LEU A 84 -15.32 2.22 8.67
N SER A 85 -15.62 3.48 8.97
CA SER A 85 -15.31 4.09 10.28
C SER A 85 -16.15 3.54 11.43
N LYS A 86 -17.28 2.87 11.15
CA LYS A 86 -18.12 2.19 12.15
C LYS A 86 -17.92 0.67 12.16
N LEU A 87 -17.08 0.15 11.28
CA LEU A 87 -16.84 -1.29 11.13
C LEU A 87 -15.78 -1.73 12.15
N ASP A 88 -16.04 -2.86 12.82
CA ASP A 88 -15.10 -3.46 13.78
C ASP A 88 -13.81 -3.91 13.06
N PRO A 89 -12.61 -3.57 13.56
CA PRO A 89 -11.34 -4.01 12.98
C PRO A 89 -11.20 -5.51 12.75
N LYS A 90 -11.93 -6.33 13.51
CA LYS A 90 -11.98 -7.79 13.30
C LYS A 90 -12.54 -8.17 11.92
N ASN A 91 -13.39 -7.32 11.36
CA ASN A 91 -14.04 -7.56 10.07
C ASN A 91 -13.25 -6.98 8.89
N TYR A 92 -12.16 -6.23 9.12
CA TYR A 92 -11.38 -5.62 8.04
C TYR A 92 -10.72 -6.64 7.12
N SER A 93 -10.21 -7.74 7.67
CA SER A 93 -9.60 -8.81 6.88
C SER A 93 -10.62 -9.45 5.92
N ALA A 94 -11.81 -9.79 6.41
CA ALA A 94 -12.85 -10.41 5.60
C ALA A 94 -13.41 -9.42 4.55
N LEU A 95 -13.63 -8.17 4.96
CA LEU A 95 -14.10 -7.13 4.06
C LEU A 95 -13.07 -6.80 2.95
N MET A 96 -11.77 -6.87 3.24
CA MET A 96 -10.71 -6.66 2.25
C MET A 96 -10.75 -7.71 1.14
N GLU A 97 -10.94 -8.98 1.51
CA GLU A 97 -11.02 -10.10 0.59
C GLU A 97 -12.26 -9.98 -0.31
N GLU A 98 -13.45 -9.77 0.29
CA GLU A 98 -14.69 -9.61 -0.48
C GLU A 98 -14.69 -8.34 -1.35
N ALA A 99 -14.15 -7.22 -0.83
CA ALA A 99 -14.02 -5.99 -1.62
C ALA A 99 -13.04 -6.14 -2.81
N GLY A 100 -12.01 -6.98 -2.67
CA GLY A 100 -11.10 -7.33 -3.75
C GLY A 100 -11.79 -8.09 -4.89
N GLY A 101 -12.76 -8.94 -4.57
CA GLY A 101 -13.55 -9.72 -5.54
C GLY A 101 -14.64 -8.93 -6.28
N ILE A 102 -15.00 -7.73 -5.82
CA ILE A 102 -16.00 -6.88 -6.47
C ILE A 102 -15.53 -6.51 -7.89
N GLY A 103 -16.33 -6.86 -8.90
CA GLY A 103 -16.05 -6.57 -10.31
C GLY A 103 -14.98 -7.45 -10.97
N ILE A 104 -14.56 -8.55 -10.32
CA ILE A 104 -13.80 -9.63 -10.96
C ILE A 104 -14.79 -10.73 -11.36
N ASP A 105 -15.34 -10.62 -12.58
CA ASP A 105 -16.12 -11.66 -13.26
C ASP A 105 -15.38 -12.08 -14.56
#